data_AF-A0A7C7SX47-F1
#
_entry.id   AF-A0A7C7SX47-F1
#
_cell.length_a   1.000
_cell.length_b   1.000
_cell.length_c   1.000
_cell.angle_alpha   90.00
_cell.angle_beta   90.00
_cell.angle_gamma   90.00
#
_symmetry.space_group_name_H-M   'P 1'
#
loop_
_entity.id
_entity.type
_entity.pdbx_description
1 polymer ?
#
loop_
_entity_poly.entity_id
_entity_poly.type
_entity_poly.pdbx_seq_one_letter_code
_entity_poly.pdbx_strand_id
1 'polypeptide(L)'
;MPLHTSQIFASSFAVGTDWRDTSRAVLEDLEKARTEGDGFNIGFIYMTDTLVEHAQSILGLFRTVTGVDHWIGAVGLGVCGTGVSCIDAPAISAMIGRFPKDSFAVFPAVDFSIDAARKILEGFSDEHEAATLIVHGDPISEMDPMSILSQLGQISEGFVVGGMSSSRSAHLHIADDLMQGGISGLALSQDVPVATVVSQGCAPIGDTHIITKSEDNIIMELDGRPAFEVFADDLRAMATLKSGNDVSFESADIMLAENGELDAFQGEVHVAFPVSGADTKDYLVRNAIGIDPENGWIAVAQQVQNGERMMFVHRDDETVKADLSRALLDIRQRVIADQGKFAPRGAIYISCVARTMSDFGDETNGELGLVQEVIGDIPLVGFYANGEISNHRLYGYTGVLILFI
;
A
#
# COMPACT_ATOMS: atom_id res chain seq x y z
N MET A 1 -9.66 10.28 19.28
CA MET A 1 -9.19 11.48 18.52
C MET A 1 -10.42 12.13 17.89
N PRO A 2 -10.39 13.34 17.29
CA PRO A 2 -11.64 13.90 16.79
C PRO A 2 -12.26 13.00 15.71
N LEU A 3 -13.59 12.91 15.76
CA LEU A 3 -14.42 12.40 14.68
C LEU A 3 -14.25 13.32 13.46
N HIS A 4 -13.95 12.75 12.29
CA HIS A 4 -13.92 13.47 11.02
C HIS A 4 -15.16 13.10 10.20
N THR A 5 -15.81 14.09 9.57
CA THR A 5 -17.06 13.86 8.81
C THR A 5 -17.06 14.55 7.47
N SER A 6 -17.79 13.97 6.53
CA SER A 6 -18.24 14.58 5.29
C SER A 6 -19.72 14.27 5.07
N GLN A 7 -20.27 14.63 3.91
CA GLN A 7 -21.65 14.28 3.58
C GLN A 7 -21.88 12.76 3.45
N ILE A 8 -20.85 11.98 3.06
CA ILE A 8 -21.00 10.52 2.88
C ILE A 8 -20.32 9.74 4.00
N PHE A 9 -19.23 10.25 4.54
CA PHE A 9 -18.37 9.47 5.43
C PHE A 9 -18.28 10.05 6.83
N ALA A 10 -18.08 9.17 7.80
CA ALA A 10 -17.65 9.52 9.14
C ALA A 10 -16.54 8.55 9.55
N SER A 11 -15.40 9.07 10.03
CA SER A 11 -14.27 8.25 10.49
C SER A 11 -13.84 8.61 11.90
N SER A 12 -13.36 7.61 12.63
CA SER A 12 -12.72 7.78 13.93
C SER A 12 -11.51 6.87 14.06
N PHE A 13 -10.59 7.31 14.90
CA PHE A 13 -9.33 6.66 15.22
C PHE A 13 -9.14 6.67 16.74
N ALA A 14 -8.80 5.51 17.29
CA ALA A 14 -8.45 5.39 18.70
C ALA A 14 -7.23 4.50 18.91
N VAL A 15 -6.43 4.88 19.90
CA VAL A 15 -5.41 4.04 20.54
C VAL A 15 -5.91 3.77 21.95
N GLY A 16 -5.90 2.52 22.38
CA GLY A 16 -6.37 2.12 23.69
C GLY A 16 -5.43 1.13 24.36
N THR A 17 -5.91 0.54 25.45
CA THR A 17 -5.14 -0.43 26.25
C THR A 17 -5.52 -1.89 25.95
N ASP A 18 -6.75 -2.11 25.49
CA ASP A 18 -7.26 -3.40 25.05
C ASP A 18 -8.28 -3.23 23.91
N TRP A 19 -8.77 -4.33 23.36
CA TRP A 19 -9.73 -4.30 22.26
C TRP A 19 -11.08 -3.65 22.63
N ARG A 20 -11.53 -3.75 23.88
CA ARG A 20 -12.85 -3.24 24.32
C ARG A 20 -12.83 -1.73 24.45
N ASP A 21 -11.81 -1.20 25.12
CA ASP A 21 -11.57 0.22 25.28
C ASP A 21 -11.37 0.89 23.91
N THR A 22 -10.49 0.31 23.09
CA THR A 22 -10.22 0.82 21.74
C THR A 22 -11.48 0.82 20.86
N SER A 23 -12.24 -0.29 20.86
CA SER A 23 -13.49 -0.37 20.08
C SER A 23 -14.54 0.60 20.58
N ARG A 24 -14.70 0.73 21.91
CA ARG A 24 -15.65 1.68 22.52
C ARG A 24 -15.34 3.11 22.09
N ALA A 25 -14.08 3.54 22.17
CA ALA A 25 -13.69 4.89 21.83
C ALA A 25 -14.04 5.24 20.36
N VAL A 26 -13.75 4.34 19.42
CA VAL A 26 -14.09 4.54 18.01
C VAL A 26 -15.61 4.55 17.81
N LEU A 27 -16.34 3.63 18.43
CA LEU A 27 -17.79 3.52 18.28
C LEU A 27 -18.53 4.72 18.87
N GLU A 28 -18.13 5.21 20.05
CA GLU A 28 -18.71 6.40 20.67
C GLU A 28 -18.55 7.64 19.77
N ASP A 29 -17.46 7.73 19.01
CA ASP A 29 -17.28 8.80 18.03
C ASP A 29 -18.14 8.59 16.79
N LEU A 30 -18.16 7.38 16.22
CA LEU A 30 -18.98 7.10 15.03
C LEU A 30 -20.48 7.28 15.31
N GLU A 31 -20.96 6.90 16.50
CA GLU A 31 -22.36 7.10 16.92
C GLU A 31 -22.77 8.58 16.93
N LYS A 32 -21.85 9.52 17.19
CA LYS A 32 -22.15 10.97 17.12
C LYS A 32 -22.48 11.43 15.70
N ALA A 33 -22.00 10.73 14.68
CA ALA A 33 -22.32 11.02 13.28
C ALA A 33 -23.60 10.32 12.80
N ARG A 34 -24.15 9.40 13.60
CA ARG A 34 -25.30 8.59 13.24
C ARG A 34 -26.61 9.25 13.63
N THR A 35 -27.63 9.00 12.81
CA THR A 35 -29.01 9.45 13.03
C THR A 35 -29.97 8.35 12.61
N GLU A 36 -31.21 8.39 13.08
CA GLU A 36 -32.23 7.45 12.61
C GLU A 36 -32.38 7.56 11.08
N GLY A 37 -32.25 6.44 10.37
CA GLY A 37 -32.31 6.41 8.90
C GLY A 37 -31.13 7.08 8.20
N ASP A 38 -29.95 7.18 8.84
CA ASP A 38 -28.75 7.80 8.26
C ASP A 38 -28.28 7.15 6.96
N GLY A 39 -28.64 5.89 6.68
CA GLY A 39 -28.32 5.20 5.43
C GLY A 39 -26.86 4.78 5.30
N PHE A 40 -26.09 4.73 6.40
CA PHE A 40 -24.77 4.10 6.35
C PHE A 40 -24.93 2.61 6.05
N ASN A 41 -24.26 2.14 5.00
CA ASN A 41 -24.39 0.77 4.51
C ASN A 41 -23.04 0.11 4.19
N ILE A 42 -21.94 0.81 4.38
CA ILE A 42 -20.59 0.26 4.24
C ILE A 42 -19.66 0.77 5.34
N GLY A 43 -18.78 -0.09 5.82
CA GLY A 43 -17.75 0.20 6.79
C GLY A 43 -16.37 -0.22 6.30
N PHE A 44 -15.39 0.62 6.52
CA PHE A 44 -13.98 0.29 6.40
C PHE A 44 -13.38 0.21 7.80
N ILE A 45 -12.70 -0.87 8.13
CA ILE A 45 -12.08 -1.07 9.45
C ILE A 45 -10.69 -1.65 9.33
N TYR A 46 -9.75 -0.99 9.98
CA TYR A 46 -8.38 -1.45 10.13
C TYR A 46 -8.03 -1.51 11.60
N MET A 47 -7.29 -2.55 12.00
CA MET A 47 -6.86 -2.72 13.38
C MET A 47 -5.42 -3.18 13.43
N THR A 48 -4.73 -2.81 14.51
CA THR A 48 -3.35 -3.26 14.72
C THR A 48 -3.29 -4.75 14.98
N ASP A 49 -2.18 -5.39 14.63
CA ASP A 49 -1.94 -6.83 14.84
C ASP A 49 -2.02 -7.24 16.32
N THR A 50 -1.77 -6.31 17.23
CA THR A 50 -2.00 -6.49 18.67
C THR A 50 -3.46 -6.86 19.03
N LEU A 51 -4.42 -6.57 18.14
CA LEU A 51 -5.84 -6.86 18.31
C LEU A 51 -6.33 -8.08 17.53
N VAL A 52 -5.44 -8.77 16.80
CA VAL A 52 -5.78 -9.86 15.86
C VAL A 52 -6.59 -11.00 16.51
N GLU A 53 -6.26 -11.40 17.73
CA GLU A 53 -6.98 -12.46 18.47
C GLU A 53 -8.44 -12.10 18.79
N HIS A 54 -8.78 -10.81 18.70
CA HIS A 54 -10.11 -10.27 18.98
C HIS A 54 -10.81 -9.74 17.72
N ALA A 55 -10.22 -9.87 16.54
CA ALA A 55 -10.75 -9.31 15.29
C ALA A 55 -12.22 -9.70 15.02
N GLN A 56 -12.59 -10.97 15.25
CA GLN A 56 -13.98 -11.43 15.11
C GLN A 56 -14.94 -10.72 16.09
N SER A 57 -14.49 -10.49 17.32
CA SER A 57 -15.30 -9.83 18.35
C SER A 57 -15.44 -8.33 18.07
N ILE A 58 -14.37 -7.69 17.58
CA ILE A 58 -14.36 -6.29 17.15
C ILE A 58 -15.35 -6.13 15.98
N LEU A 59 -15.21 -6.94 14.92
CA LEU A 59 -16.10 -6.88 13.76
C LEU A 59 -17.58 -7.08 14.12
N GLY A 60 -17.87 -8.08 14.96
CA GLY A 60 -19.24 -8.34 15.45
C GLY A 60 -19.81 -7.17 16.26
N LEU A 61 -18.98 -6.53 17.10
CA LEU A 61 -19.38 -5.36 17.87
C LEU A 61 -19.67 -4.16 16.97
N PHE A 62 -18.81 -3.87 16.00
CA PHE A 62 -18.99 -2.77 15.06
C PHE A 62 -20.27 -2.95 14.24
N ARG A 63 -20.52 -4.15 13.69
CA ARG A 63 -21.78 -4.47 13.02
C ARG A 63 -23.00 -4.23 13.90
N THR A 64 -22.96 -4.72 15.14
CA THR A 64 -24.11 -4.63 16.04
C THR A 64 -24.42 -3.19 16.44
N VAL A 65 -23.40 -2.40 16.78
CA VAL A 65 -23.57 -1.02 17.28
C VAL A 65 -23.88 -0.06 16.14
N THR A 66 -23.18 -0.19 15.01
CA THR A 66 -23.38 0.69 13.85
C THR A 66 -24.56 0.27 12.98
N GLY A 67 -25.06 -0.96 13.08
CA GLY A 67 -26.08 -1.48 12.16
C GLY A 67 -25.66 -1.48 10.69
N VAL A 68 -24.37 -1.32 10.39
CA VAL A 68 -23.81 -1.40 9.04
C VAL A 68 -23.53 -2.86 8.72
N ASP A 69 -24.14 -3.36 7.65
CA ASP A 69 -24.05 -4.77 7.27
C ASP A 69 -22.67 -5.13 6.69
N HIS A 70 -22.17 -4.27 5.79
CA HIS A 70 -20.97 -4.55 5.02
C HIS A 70 -19.71 -3.94 5.61
N TRP A 71 -18.67 -4.76 5.79
CA TRP A 71 -17.40 -4.33 6.36
C TRP A 71 -16.21 -4.86 5.59
N ILE A 72 -15.24 -3.98 5.34
CA ILE A 72 -14.04 -4.26 4.56
C ILE A 72 -12.81 -3.76 5.29
N GLY A 73 -11.71 -4.48 5.19
CA GLY A 73 -10.43 -3.99 5.67
C GLY A 73 -9.46 -5.09 6.05
N ALA A 74 -8.51 -4.77 6.91
CA ALA A 74 -7.42 -5.69 7.22
C ALA A 74 -6.79 -5.41 8.58
N VAL A 75 -6.08 -6.43 9.06
CA VAL A 75 -5.10 -6.28 10.14
C VAL A 75 -3.79 -5.75 9.57
N GLY A 76 -3.20 -4.77 10.24
CA GLY A 76 -1.89 -4.22 9.94
C GLY A 76 -1.00 -4.15 11.18
N LEU A 77 0.32 -4.13 11.02
CA LEU A 77 1.28 -3.81 12.08
C LEU A 77 1.02 -2.43 12.68
N GLY A 78 0.51 -1.52 11.86
CA GLY A 78 0.00 -0.23 12.27
C GLY A 78 -1.28 0.14 11.51
N VAL A 79 -1.99 1.12 12.05
CA VAL A 79 -3.15 1.75 11.42
C VAL A 79 -2.96 3.25 11.32
N CYS A 80 -3.65 3.88 10.38
CA CYS A 80 -3.61 5.34 10.19
C CYS A 80 -5.00 5.93 9.97
N GLY A 81 -5.11 7.22 10.25
CA GLY A 81 -6.31 8.04 10.12
C GLY A 81 -5.93 9.48 9.78
N THR A 82 -6.89 10.39 9.82
CA THR A 82 -6.67 11.80 9.45
C THR A 82 -5.57 12.44 10.30
N GLY A 83 -4.41 12.68 9.69
CA GLY A 83 -3.25 13.31 10.33
C GLY A 83 -2.57 12.46 11.42
N VAL A 84 -2.91 11.18 11.58
CA VAL A 84 -2.50 10.36 12.73
C VAL A 84 -2.20 8.92 12.34
N SER A 85 -1.29 8.28 13.07
CA SER A 85 -0.99 6.85 12.92
C SER A 85 -0.62 6.23 14.27
N CYS A 86 -0.71 4.90 14.34
CA CYS A 86 -0.27 4.13 15.50
C CYS A 86 0.25 2.77 15.05
N ILE A 87 1.38 2.38 15.64
CA ILE A 87 2.05 1.10 15.46
C ILE A 87 2.35 0.57 16.86
N ASP A 88 2.41 -0.76 17.02
CA ASP A 88 2.84 -1.42 18.26
C ASP A 88 1.98 -1.14 19.51
N ALA A 89 0.73 -0.72 19.30
CA ALA A 89 -0.27 -0.61 20.36
C ALA A 89 -1.67 -0.98 19.85
N PRO A 90 -2.60 -1.34 20.74
CA PRO A 90 -4.01 -1.52 20.39
C PRO A 90 -4.58 -0.26 19.75
N ALA A 91 -4.87 -0.32 18.45
CA ALA A 91 -5.45 0.80 17.73
C ALA A 91 -6.42 0.33 16.63
N ILE A 92 -7.46 1.12 16.42
CA ILE A 92 -8.49 0.91 15.40
C ILE A 92 -8.69 2.21 14.63
N SER A 93 -8.74 2.09 13.31
CA SER A 93 -9.13 3.14 12.37
C SER A 93 -10.36 2.67 11.62
N ALA A 94 -11.50 3.34 11.78
CA ALA A 94 -12.75 2.93 11.17
C ALA A 94 -13.50 4.09 10.53
N MET A 95 -14.18 3.81 9.41
CA MET A 95 -14.97 4.76 8.65
C MET A 95 -16.25 4.11 8.15
N ILE A 96 -17.38 4.78 8.33
CA ILE A 96 -18.67 4.35 7.79
C ILE A 96 -19.08 5.29 6.64
N GLY A 97 -19.69 4.72 5.60
CA GLY A 97 -20.05 5.39 4.35
C GLY A 97 -21.48 5.11 3.90
N ARG A 98 -22.02 6.03 3.10
CA ARG A 98 -23.35 5.97 2.47
C ARG A 98 -23.23 5.78 0.97
N PHE A 99 -23.33 4.55 0.49
CA PHE A 99 -23.23 4.26 -0.95
C PHE A 99 -24.62 4.09 -1.55
N PRO A 100 -24.83 4.50 -2.81
CA PRO A 100 -26.08 4.19 -3.51
C PRO A 100 -26.38 2.69 -3.47
N LYS A 101 -27.66 2.35 -3.52
CA LYS A 101 -28.06 0.95 -3.59
C LYS A 101 -27.53 0.36 -4.89
N ASP A 102 -27.10 -0.90 -4.85
CA ASP A 102 -26.62 -1.68 -6.00
C ASP A 102 -25.30 -1.14 -6.62
N SER A 103 -24.71 -0.06 -6.06
CA SER A 103 -23.46 0.53 -6.58
C SER A 103 -22.18 -0.16 -6.12
N PHE A 104 -22.29 -1.23 -5.32
CA PHE A 104 -21.16 -1.99 -4.81
C PHE A 104 -21.51 -3.46 -4.61
N ALA A 105 -20.49 -4.32 -4.62
CA ALA A 105 -20.62 -5.74 -4.29
C ALA A 105 -19.39 -6.22 -3.50
N VAL A 106 -19.63 -6.83 -2.33
CA VAL A 106 -18.58 -7.49 -1.55
C VAL A 106 -18.35 -8.90 -2.10
N PHE A 107 -17.09 -9.28 -2.28
CA PHE A 107 -16.73 -10.61 -2.75
C PHE A 107 -15.76 -11.31 -1.79
N PRO A 108 -15.88 -12.64 -1.62
CA PRO A 108 -15.09 -13.39 -0.66
C PRO A 108 -13.65 -13.61 -1.15
N ALA A 109 -12.81 -14.16 -0.26
CA ALA A 109 -11.44 -14.52 -0.57
C ALA A 109 -11.35 -15.44 -1.80
N VAL A 110 -10.45 -15.11 -2.71
CA VAL A 110 -9.98 -15.96 -3.80
C VAL A 110 -8.70 -16.64 -3.32
N ASP A 111 -8.82 -17.86 -2.79
CA ASP A 111 -7.70 -18.64 -2.21
C ASP A 111 -7.37 -19.91 -3.01
N PHE A 112 -8.35 -20.73 -3.35
CA PHE A 112 -8.23 -21.98 -4.11
C PHE A 112 -9.18 -22.04 -5.29
N SER A 113 -10.31 -21.33 -5.20
CA SER A 113 -11.25 -21.15 -6.31
C SER A 113 -11.68 -19.70 -6.39
N ILE A 114 -11.70 -19.20 -7.63
CA ILE A 114 -12.23 -17.88 -7.95
C ILE A 114 -13.72 -17.90 -8.23
N ASP A 115 -14.38 -19.07 -8.27
CA ASP A 115 -15.74 -19.20 -8.81
C ASP A 115 -16.78 -18.35 -8.05
N ALA A 116 -16.65 -18.25 -6.73
CA ALA A 116 -17.54 -17.43 -5.91
C ALA A 116 -17.36 -15.93 -6.20
N ALA A 117 -16.10 -15.45 -6.20
CA ALA A 117 -15.79 -14.06 -6.52
C ALA A 117 -16.13 -13.74 -7.98
N ARG A 118 -15.80 -14.63 -8.92
CA ARG A 118 -16.13 -14.52 -10.34
C ARG A 118 -17.62 -14.32 -10.55
N LYS A 119 -18.46 -15.17 -9.97
CA LYS A 119 -19.92 -15.07 -10.11
C LYS A 119 -20.46 -13.71 -9.64
N ILE A 120 -19.92 -13.18 -8.54
CA ILE A 120 -20.32 -11.88 -8.00
C ILE A 120 -19.84 -10.76 -8.91
N LEU A 121 -18.57 -10.80 -9.32
CA LEU A 121 -17.95 -9.75 -10.14
C LEU A 121 -18.51 -9.71 -11.55
N GLU A 122 -18.72 -10.86 -12.21
CA GLU A 122 -19.37 -10.93 -13.53
C GLU A 122 -20.80 -10.40 -13.45
N GLY A 123 -21.59 -10.82 -12.46
CA GLY A 123 -22.95 -10.31 -12.28
C GLY A 123 -22.99 -8.81 -11.99
N PHE A 124 -21.98 -8.28 -11.28
CA PHE A 124 -21.86 -6.86 -11.03
C PHE A 124 -21.46 -6.07 -12.28
N SER A 125 -20.50 -6.59 -13.07
CA SER A 125 -20.04 -5.99 -14.33
C SER A 125 -21.09 -6.07 -15.45
N ASP A 126 -21.98 -7.07 -15.44
CA ASP A 126 -23.11 -7.15 -16.38
C ASP A 126 -24.09 -5.95 -16.20
N GLU A 127 -24.16 -5.39 -14.99
CA GLU A 127 -25.05 -4.28 -14.65
C GLU A 127 -24.33 -2.92 -14.66
N HIS A 128 -23.00 -2.87 -14.67
CA HIS A 128 -22.21 -1.65 -14.52
C HIS A 128 -21.03 -1.56 -15.49
N GLU A 129 -20.89 -0.41 -16.16
CA GLU A 129 -19.73 -0.11 -17.00
C GLU A 129 -18.52 0.23 -16.10
N ALA A 130 -17.62 -0.76 -15.92
CA ALA A 130 -16.36 -0.70 -15.16
C ALA A 130 -16.46 -0.64 -13.63
N ALA A 131 -15.62 -1.46 -12.98
CA ALA A 131 -15.51 -1.51 -11.53
C ALA A 131 -14.16 -1.01 -11.01
N THR A 132 -14.16 -0.32 -9.86
CA THR A 132 -12.95 -0.18 -9.03
C THR A 132 -13.03 -1.22 -7.92
N LEU A 133 -12.00 -2.06 -7.81
CA LEU A 133 -11.92 -3.07 -6.77
C LEU A 133 -11.01 -2.57 -5.66
N ILE A 134 -11.53 -2.43 -4.44
CA ILE A 134 -10.75 -2.19 -3.23
C ILE A 134 -10.54 -3.54 -2.56
N VAL A 135 -9.29 -3.99 -2.48
CA VAL A 135 -8.96 -5.37 -2.08
C VAL A 135 -8.00 -5.44 -0.90
N HIS A 136 -8.11 -6.53 -0.16
CA HIS A 136 -7.21 -6.90 0.92
C HIS A 136 -6.84 -8.37 0.81
N GLY A 137 -5.60 -8.71 1.16
CA GLY A 137 -5.11 -10.07 0.97
C GLY A 137 -4.13 -10.52 2.03
N ASP A 138 -3.86 -11.82 2.02
CA ASP A 138 -2.89 -12.47 2.88
C ASP A 138 -1.53 -12.60 2.15
N PRO A 139 -0.44 -11.94 2.61
CA PRO A 139 0.85 -11.97 1.95
C PRO A 139 1.54 -13.34 2.03
N ILE A 140 1.10 -14.23 2.91
CA ILE A 140 1.65 -15.59 3.07
C ILE A 140 0.71 -16.68 2.53
N SER A 141 -0.25 -16.28 1.68
CA SER A 141 -1.15 -17.19 0.95
C SER A 141 -0.36 -18.21 0.12
N GLU A 142 -0.86 -19.45 0.03
CA GLU A 142 -0.24 -20.50 -0.79
C GLU A 142 -0.25 -20.17 -2.29
N MET A 143 -1.28 -19.46 -2.76
CA MET A 143 -1.36 -18.98 -4.12
C MET A 143 -0.65 -17.64 -4.29
N ASP A 144 0.05 -17.50 -5.42
CA ASP A 144 0.70 -16.26 -5.83
C ASP A 144 -0.33 -15.10 -5.91
N PRO A 145 -0.20 -14.07 -5.05
CA PRO A 145 -1.09 -12.92 -5.06
C PRO A 145 -1.16 -12.23 -6.43
N MET A 146 -0.05 -12.19 -7.19
CA MET A 146 -0.03 -11.55 -8.51
C MET A 146 -0.93 -12.26 -9.52
N SER A 147 -0.99 -13.59 -9.48
CA SER A 147 -1.91 -14.37 -10.29
C SER A 147 -3.37 -14.05 -9.94
N ILE A 148 -3.70 -13.95 -8.65
CA ILE A 148 -5.06 -13.61 -8.19
C ILE A 148 -5.44 -12.19 -8.64
N LEU A 149 -4.56 -11.21 -8.44
CA LEU A 149 -4.78 -9.82 -8.86
C LEU A 149 -5.00 -9.69 -10.37
N SER A 150 -4.22 -10.43 -11.16
CA SER A 150 -4.39 -10.45 -12.62
C SER A 150 -5.77 -11.02 -13.02
N GLN A 151 -6.20 -12.11 -12.38
CA GLN A 151 -7.52 -12.69 -12.64
C GLN A 151 -8.66 -11.74 -12.21
N LEU A 152 -8.56 -11.09 -11.05
CA LEU A 152 -9.55 -10.10 -10.59
C LEU A 152 -9.65 -8.92 -11.56
N GLY A 153 -8.52 -8.43 -12.08
CA GLY A 153 -8.51 -7.36 -13.08
C GLY A 153 -9.13 -7.78 -14.41
N GLN A 154 -8.92 -9.04 -14.84
CA GLN A 154 -9.53 -9.58 -16.06
C GLN A 154 -11.06 -9.76 -15.93
N ILE A 155 -11.53 -10.28 -14.79
CA ILE A 155 -12.96 -10.54 -14.57
C ILE A 155 -13.75 -9.24 -14.45
N SER A 156 -13.20 -8.27 -13.72
CA SER A 156 -13.91 -7.01 -13.47
C SER A 156 -13.76 -5.98 -14.58
N GLU A 157 -12.83 -6.21 -15.52
CA GLU A 157 -12.33 -5.20 -16.48
C GLU A 157 -11.96 -3.87 -15.77
N GLY A 158 -11.57 -3.98 -14.50
CA GLY A 158 -11.57 -2.89 -13.54
C GLY A 158 -10.20 -2.53 -12.98
N PHE A 159 -10.16 -1.43 -12.25
CA PHE A 159 -8.95 -1.00 -11.54
C PHE A 159 -8.87 -1.66 -10.16
N VAL A 160 -7.88 -2.52 -9.94
CA VAL A 160 -7.67 -3.19 -8.64
C VAL A 160 -6.68 -2.40 -7.79
N VAL A 161 -7.10 -1.99 -6.60
CA VAL A 161 -6.33 -1.17 -5.65
C VAL A 161 -6.50 -1.71 -4.23
N GLY A 162 -5.51 -1.58 -3.36
CA GLY A 162 -5.62 -2.16 -2.02
C GLY A 162 -4.29 -2.39 -1.32
N GLY A 163 -4.25 -3.38 -0.43
CA GLY A 163 -3.01 -3.77 0.24
C GLY A 163 -3.10 -5.12 0.94
N MET A 164 -1.95 -5.75 1.15
CA MET A 164 -1.83 -7.01 1.86
C MET A 164 -1.73 -6.77 3.37
N SER A 165 -2.43 -7.58 4.17
CA SER A 165 -2.38 -7.56 5.63
C SER A 165 -0.93 -7.67 6.13
N SER A 166 -0.60 -6.97 7.21
CA SER A 166 0.70 -7.12 7.88
C SER A 166 0.48 -7.47 9.35
N SER A 167 1.16 -8.50 9.84
CA SER A 167 0.94 -9.03 11.18
C SER A 167 2.13 -9.87 11.62
N ARG A 168 2.37 -9.94 12.93
CA ARG A 168 3.36 -10.85 13.54
C ARG A 168 2.83 -12.26 13.75
N SER A 169 1.53 -12.47 13.58
CA SER A 169 0.86 -13.75 13.87
C SER A 169 -0.05 -14.19 12.72
N ALA A 170 -1.29 -13.74 12.68
CA ALA A 170 -2.25 -14.05 11.62
C ALA A 170 -2.49 -12.84 10.70
N HIS A 171 -2.40 -13.07 9.40
CA HIS A 171 -2.67 -12.08 8.36
C HIS A 171 -4.14 -12.13 7.96
N LEU A 172 -4.96 -11.35 8.68
CA LEU A 172 -6.40 -11.35 8.50
C LEU A 172 -6.85 -10.18 7.64
N HIS A 173 -7.80 -10.46 6.75
CA HIS A 173 -8.55 -9.46 6.01
C HIS A 173 -10.05 -9.66 6.18
N ILE A 174 -10.83 -8.66 5.83
CA ILE A 174 -12.27 -8.59 6.08
C ILE A 174 -12.96 -8.24 4.76
N ALA A 175 -13.89 -9.10 4.36
CA ALA A 175 -14.89 -8.83 3.34
C ALA A 175 -16.19 -9.47 3.83
N ASP A 176 -16.93 -8.71 4.63
CA ASP A 176 -18.01 -9.15 5.50
C ASP A 176 -17.59 -10.14 6.58
N ASP A 177 -16.96 -11.24 6.24
CA ASP A 177 -16.42 -12.19 7.20
C ASP A 177 -14.91 -12.00 7.37
N LEU A 178 -14.40 -12.49 8.49
CA LEU A 178 -12.96 -12.55 8.75
C LEU A 178 -12.36 -13.66 7.90
N MET A 179 -11.34 -13.33 7.14
CA MET A 179 -10.72 -14.22 6.16
C MET A 179 -9.21 -14.31 6.39
N GLN A 180 -8.64 -15.44 5.99
CA GLN A 180 -7.21 -15.72 5.99
C GLN A 180 -6.89 -16.49 4.70
N GLY A 181 -5.74 -16.21 4.08
CA GLY A 181 -5.43 -16.68 2.73
C GLY A 181 -6.12 -15.86 1.63
N GLY A 182 -5.56 -15.93 0.41
CA GLY A 182 -6.16 -15.32 -0.78
C GLY A 182 -6.32 -13.80 -0.73
N ILE A 183 -7.21 -13.29 -1.60
CA ILE A 183 -7.55 -11.86 -1.72
C ILE A 183 -9.08 -11.72 -1.77
N SER A 184 -9.63 -10.85 -0.94
CA SER A 184 -11.05 -10.49 -0.91
C SER A 184 -11.25 -8.99 -1.12
N GLY A 185 -12.49 -8.51 -1.22
CA GLY A 185 -12.71 -7.08 -1.24
C GLY A 185 -14.09 -6.63 -1.69
N LEU A 186 -14.09 -5.42 -2.25
CA LEU A 186 -15.26 -4.66 -2.62
C LEU A 186 -15.13 -4.17 -4.07
N ALA A 187 -16.09 -4.51 -4.91
CA ALA A 187 -16.28 -3.86 -6.20
C ALA A 187 -17.15 -2.61 -6.05
N LEU A 188 -16.75 -1.54 -6.72
CA LEU A 188 -17.45 -0.26 -6.78
C LEU A 188 -17.78 0.06 -8.23
N SER A 189 -19.01 0.46 -8.49
CA SER A 189 -19.42 1.00 -9.79
C SER A 189 -18.97 2.46 -9.94
N GLN A 190 -19.12 2.99 -11.15
CA GLN A 190 -18.91 4.41 -11.46
C GLN A 190 -19.78 5.40 -10.65
N ASP A 191 -20.88 4.95 -10.04
CA ASP A 191 -21.71 5.79 -9.16
C ASP A 191 -20.99 6.17 -7.85
N VAL A 192 -19.90 5.46 -7.53
CA VAL A 192 -18.97 5.80 -6.46
C VAL A 192 -17.65 6.24 -7.08
N PRO A 193 -17.50 7.52 -7.47
CA PRO A 193 -16.31 7.98 -8.16
C PRO A 193 -15.09 7.94 -7.23
N VAL A 194 -14.05 7.26 -7.70
CA VAL A 194 -12.79 7.09 -6.98
C VAL A 194 -11.62 7.60 -7.82
N ALA A 195 -10.70 8.32 -7.19
CA ALA A 195 -9.40 8.66 -7.76
C ALA A 195 -8.30 8.00 -6.94
N THR A 196 -7.31 7.39 -7.59
CA THR A 196 -6.21 6.69 -6.92
C THR A 196 -4.85 7.26 -7.31
N VAL A 197 -3.89 7.27 -6.39
CA VAL A 197 -2.50 7.62 -6.71
C VAL A 197 -1.52 6.77 -5.90
N VAL A 198 -0.37 6.49 -6.51
CA VAL A 198 0.75 5.77 -5.89
C VAL A 198 1.93 6.73 -5.72
N SER A 199 2.49 6.75 -4.52
CA SER A 199 3.82 7.27 -4.22
C SER A 199 4.80 6.10 -4.20
N GLN A 200 5.80 6.11 -5.07
CA GLN A 200 6.85 5.08 -5.19
C GLN A 200 7.76 5.01 -3.96
N GLY A 201 8.05 6.14 -3.31
CA GLY A 201 8.91 6.18 -2.13
C GLY A 201 10.40 5.85 -2.35
N CYS A 202 10.80 5.52 -3.58
CA CYS A 202 12.18 5.30 -4.00
C CYS A 202 12.53 6.22 -5.17
N ALA A 203 13.83 6.46 -5.40
CA ALA A 203 14.33 7.24 -6.52
C ALA A 203 15.40 6.45 -7.30
N PRO A 204 15.37 6.47 -8.65
CA PRO A 204 16.40 5.84 -9.47
C PRO A 204 17.82 6.32 -9.17
N ILE A 205 18.74 5.36 -9.15
CA ILE A 205 20.17 5.55 -9.18
C ILE A 205 20.61 5.32 -10.62
N GLY A 206 21.23 6.32 -11.23
CA GLY A 206 21.76 6.18 -12.59
C GLY A 206 20.69 5.88 -13.65
N ASP A 207 21.13 5.18 -14.69
CA ASP A 207 20.31 4.81 -15.85
C ASP A 207 19.74 3.40 -15.71
N THR A 208 18.89 2.99 -16.64
CA THR A 208 18.41 1.60 -16.70
C THR A 208 19.45 0.69 -17.33
N HIS A 209 19.69 -0.46 -16.71
CA HIS A 209 20.55 -1.55 -17.17
C HIS A 209 19.77 -2.69 -17.80
N ILE A 210 20.44 -3.48 -18.63
CA ILE A 210 19.93 -4.73 -19.20
C ILE A 210 20.58 -5.91 -18.47
N ILE A 211 19.76 -6.84 -17.99
CA ILE A 211 20.23 -8.12 -17.44
C ILE A 211 20.77 -8.94 -18.61
N THR A 212 22.10 -9.04 -18.73
CA THR A 212 22.74 -9.82 -19.81
C THR A 212 22.95 -11.28 -19.42
N LYS A 213 23.00 -11.56 -18.11
CA LYS A 213 23.10 -12.92 -17.58
C LYS A 213 22.47 -13.05 -16.20
N SER A 214 21.52 -13.97 -16.05
CA SER A 214 20.90 -14.36 -14.78
C SER A 214 20.64 -15.87 -14.68
N GLU A 215 20.45 -16.33 -13.46
CA GLU A 215 19.94 -17.66 -13.11
C GLU A 215 18.93 -17.51 -11.96
N ASP A 216 17.70 -17.98 -12.15
CA ASP A 216 16.58 -17.79 -11.23
C ASP A 216 16.40 -16.32 -10.80
N ASN A 217 16.73 -16.00 -9.54
CA ASN A 217 16.66 -14.66 -8.96
C ASN A 217 18.04 -14.01 -8.76
N ILE A 218 19.09 -14.57 -9.36
CA ILE A 218 20.48 -14.12 -9.26
C ILE A 218 20.88 -13.43 -10.57
N ILE A 219 21.20 -12.15 -10.46
CA ILE A 219 21.74 -11.32 -11.55
C ILE A 219 23.26 -11.44 -11.52
N MET A 220 23.84 -12.00 -12.58
CA MET A 220 25.29 -12.21 -12.70
C MET A 220 25.95 -11.10 -13.52
N GLU A 221 25.30 -10.65 -14.60
CA GLU A 221 25.82 -9.60 -15.47
C GLU A 221 24.76 -8.56 -15.84
N LEU A 222 25.18 -7.31 -15.81
CA LEU A 222 24.43 -6.13 -16.26
C LEU A 222 25.23 -5.44 -17.36
N ASP A 223 24.61 -5.18 -18.50
CA ASP A 223 25.23 -4.54 -19.67
C ASP A 223 26.55 -5.21 -20.11
N GLY A 224 26.66 -6.53 -19.95
CA GLY A 224 27.85 -7.31 -20.28
C GLY A 224 29.01 -7.17 -19.29
N ARG A 225 28.78 -6.60 -18.12
CA ARG A 225 29.74 -6.46 -17.01
C ARG A 225 29.22 -7.20 -15.77
N PRO A 226 30.09 -7.62 -14.81
CA PRO A 226 29.64 -8.18 -13.54
C PRO A 226 28.64 -7.26 -12.84
N ALA A 227 27.53 -7.81 -12.35
CA ALA A 227 26.44 -7.02 -11.79
C ALA A 227 26.89 -6.14 -10.61
N PHE A 228 27.80 -6.66 -9.77
CA PHE A 228 28.38 -5.91 -8.65
C PHE A 228 29.21 -4.69 -9.10
N GLU A 229 29.92 -4.77 -10.22
CA GLU A 229 30.70 -3.63 -10.73
C GLU A 229 29.78 -2.50 -11.19
N VAL A 230 28.69 -2.84 -11.89
CA VAL A 230 27.67 -1.88 -12.33
C VAL A 230 26.99 -1.23 -11.12
N PHE A 231 26.59 -2.05 -10.15
CA PHE A 231 26.04 -1.57 -8.88
C PHE A 231 26.98 -0.61 -8.16
N ALA A 232 28.26 -0.98 -8.03
CA ALA A 232 29.25 -0.14 -7.39
C ALA A 232 29.34 1.21 -8.11
N ASP A 233 29.51 1.22 -9.44
CA ASP A 233 29.59 2.44 -10.27
C ASP A 233 28.40 3.38 -10.07
N ASP A 234 27.18 2.84 -10.05
CA ASP A 234 25.95 3.59 -9.83
C ASP A 234 25.89 4.24 -8.44
N LEU A 235 26.29 3.49 -7.41
CA LEU A 235 26.43 4.04 -6.06
C LEU A 235 27.48 5.15 -6.02
N ARG A 236 28.58 5.03 -6.76
CA ARG A 236 29.59 6.09 -6.83
C ARG A 236 29.02 7.36 -7.43
N ALA A 237 28.30 7.21 -8.54
CA ALA A 237 27.67 8.34 -9.22
C ALA A 237 26.71 9.08 -8.29
N MET A 238 25.87 8.36 -7.54
CA MET A 238 24.96 8.97 -6.57
C MET A 238 25.69 9.65 -5.42
N ALA A 239 26.70 9.00 -4.83
CA ALA A 239 27.45 9.57 -3.70
C ALA A 239 28.16 10.87 -4.10
N THR A 240 28.73 10.92 -5.31
CA THR A 240 29.33 12.12 -5.87
C THR A 240 28.29 13.22 -6.11
N LEU A 241 27.09 12.89 -6.59
CA LEU A 241 25.99 13.85 -6.75
C LEU A 241 25.49 14.41 -5.41
N LYS A 242 25.35 13.57 -4.39
CA LYS A 242 24.90 14.00 -3.05
C LYS A 242 25.96 14.80 -2.28
N SER A 243 27.23 14.41 -2.39
CA SER A 243 28.32 14.98 -1.59
C SER A 243 29.03 16.17 -2.25
N GLY A 244 28.89 16.34 -3.57
CA GLY A 244 29.58 17.38 -4.34
C GLY A 244 31.10 17.19 -4.48
N ASN A 245 31.65 16.08 -3.95
CA ASN A 245 33.05 15.69 -4.04
C ASN A 245 33.17 14.34 -4.74
N ASP A 246 34.26 14.14 -5.49
CA ASP A 246 34.55 12.85 -6.11
C ASP A 246 34.89 11.84 -5.01
N VAL A 247 33.99 10.88 -4.79
CA VAL A 247 34.20 9.85 -3.78
C VAL A 247 35.04 8.75 -4.43
N SER A 248 36.33 8.68 -4.07
CA SER A 248 37.21 7.60 -4.55
C SER A 248 36.88 6.32 -3.80
N PHE A 249 36.23 5.38 -4.48
CA PHE A 249 35.95 4.06 -3.94
C PHE A 249 36.99 3.08 -4.46
N GLU A 250 38.13 2.98 -3.78
CA GLU A 250 38.97 1.79 -3.95
C GLU A 250 38.10 0.57 -3.62
N SER A 251 38.08 -0.39 -4.54
CA SER A 251 37.06 -1.45 -4.72
C SER A 251 37.05 -2.53 -3.62
N ALA A 252 37.08 -2.11 -2.36
CA ALA A 252 36.91 -2.93 -1.15
C ALA A 252 36.42 -2.12 0.06
N ASP A 253 36.46 -0.77 0.03
CA ASP A 253 36.17 0.05 1.23
C ASP A 253 34.67 0.39 1.42
N ILE A 254 33.79 -0.11 0.55
CA ILE A 254 32.33 -0.10 0.78
C ILE A 254 31.91 -1.30 1.67
N MET A 255 32.79 -2.27 1.93
CA MET A 255 32.35 -3.62 2.32
C MET A 255 32.50 -4.01 3.78
N LEU A 256 33.12 -3.23 4.66
CA LEU A 256 33.40 -3.71 6.01
C LEU A 256 33.19 -2.61 7.06
N ALA A 257 32.01 -2.57 7.69
CA ALA A 257 32.07 -2.49 9.15
C ALA A 257 32.99 -3.64 9.61
N GLU A 258 33.82 -3.43 10.66
CA GLU A 258 34.86 -4.37 11.14
C GLU A 258 34.38 -5.82 11.47
N ASN A 259 33.11 -6.13 11.17
CA ASN A 259 32.36 -7.33 11.47
C ASN A 259 32.03 -8.17 10.21
N GLY A 260 32.32 -7.71 8.99
CA GLY A 260 31.98 -8.46 7.77
C GLY A 260 30.55 -8.30 7.26
N GLU A 261 29.81 -7.31 7.76
CA GLU A 261 28.43 -7.04 7.36
C GLU A 261 28.32 -5.72 6.59
N LEU A 262 27.60 -5.80 5.47
CA LEU A 262 27.21 -4.75 4.54
C LEU A 262 26.21 -3.76 5.19
N ASP A 263 26.60 -3.10 6.27
CA ASP A 263 25.68 -2.38 7.17
C ASP A 263 25.19 -1.02 6.61
N ALA A 264 25.99 -0.37 5.75
CA ALA A 264 25.67 0.97 5.24
C ALA A 264 24.57 1.02 4.15
N PHE A 265 24.14 -0.13 3.63
CA PHE A 265 23.15 -0.20 2.53
C PHE A 265 22.00 -1.18 2.79
N GLN A 266 21.98 -1.87 3.93
CA GLN A 266 20.86 -2.74 4.29
C GLN A 266 19.59 -1.90 4.48
N GLY A 267 18.73 -1.89 3.46
CA GLY A 267 17.40 -1.28 3.51
C GLY A 267 17.27 0.09 2.82
N GLU A 268 18.36 0.71 2.38
CA GLU A 268 18.31 2.00 1.65
C GLU A 268 18.40 1.84 0.13
N VAL A 269 19.05 0.80 -0.37
CA VAL A 269 19.20 0.55 -1.81
C VAL A 269 18.52 -0.75 -2.22
N HIS A 270 17.77 -0.66 -3.32
CA HIS A 270 16.94 -1.73 -3.85
C HIS A 270 17.08 -1.83 -5.36
N VAL A 271 16.41 -2.82 -5.95
CA VAL A 271 16.34 -3.00 -7.40
C VAL A 271 14.93 -2.67 -7.85
N ALA A 272 14.80 -1.94 -8.97
CA ALA A 272 13.51 -1.64 -9.57
C ALA A 272 13.42 -2.11 -11.02
N PHE A 273 12.22 -2.55 -11.40
CA PHE A 273 11.92 -3.10 -12.71
C PHE A 273 10.90 -2.21 -13.41
N PRO A 274 11.22 -1.57 -14.56
CA PRO A 274 10.28 -0.74 -15.30
C PRO A 274 9.03 -1.51 -15.72
N VAL A 275 7.86 -0.90 -15.59
CA VAL A 275 6.61 -1.48 -16.07
C VAL A 275 6.52 -1.28 -17.58
N SER A 276 6.53 -2.39 -18.34
CA SER A 276 6.40 -2.36 -19.79
C SER A 276 5.03 -1.82 -20.23
N GLY A 277 5.03 -0.90 -21.19
CA GLY A 277 3.79 -0.33 -21.75
C GLY A 277 3.11 0.73 -20.88
N ALA A 278 3.73 1.16 -19.78
CA ALA A 278 3.28 2.33 -19.04
C ALA A 278 3.68 3.63 -19.77
N ASP A 279 2.73 4.53 -19.97
CA ASP A 279 3.01 5.90 -20.46
C ASP A 279 3.70 6.77 -19.38
N THR A 280 3.76 6.27 -18.15
CA THR A 280 4.43 6.86 -16.99
C THR A 280 5.77 6.15 -16.72
N LYS A 281 6.69 6.82 -16.02
CA LYS A 281 7.96 6.23 -15.54
C LYS A 281 7.70 5.29 -14.35
N ASP A 282 6.76 4.37 -14.49
CA ASP A 282 6.37 3.42 -13.43
C ASP A 282 7.34 2.24 -13.35
N TYR A 283 7.60 1.78 -12.14
CA TYR A 283 8.50 0.67 -11.85
C TYR A 283 8.10 -0.07 -10.57
N LEU A 284 8.54 -1.31 -10.45
CA LEU A 284 8.30 -2.18 -9.29
C LEU A 284 9.59 -2.34 -8.50
N VAL A 285 9.61 -1.90 -7.24
CA VAL A 285 10.77 -2.04 -6.35
C VAL A 285 10.77 -3.42 -5.68
N ARG A 286 11.95 -4.03 -5.58
CA ARG A 286 12.21 -5.33 -4.96
C ARG A 286 13.49 -5.27 -4.13
N ASN A 287 13.51 -6.05 -3.06
CA ASN A 287 14.67 -6.14 -2.18
C ASN A 287 15.83 -6.79 -2.94
N ALA A 288 17.03 -6.22 -2.80
CA ALA A 288 18.25 -6.99 -2.98
C ALA A 288 18.39 -7.93 -1.77
N ILE A 289 18.32 -9.23 -2.00
CA ILE A 289 18.38 -10.26 -0.95
C ILE A 289 19.83 -10.45 -0.48
N GLY A 290 20.78 -10.36 -1.42
CA GLY A 290 22.18 -10.60 -1.13
C GLY A 290 23.07 -10.11 -2.26
N ILE A 291 24.31 -9.81 -1.93
CA ILE A 291 25.34 -9.38 -2.87
C ILE A 291 26.54 -10.29 -2.63
N ASP A 292 27.11 -10.82 -3.71
CA ASP A 292 28.36 -11.59 -3.71
C ASP A 292 29.43 -10.78 -4.46
N PRO A 293 30.28 -10.03 -3.74
CA PRO A 293 31.32 -9.22 -4.36
C PRO A 293 32.41 -10.05 -5.04
N GLU A 294 32.66 -11.29 -4.58
CA GLU A 294 33.73 -12.14 -5.11
C GLU A 294 33.36 -12.67 -6.51
N ASN A 295 32.14 -13.14 -6.67
CA ASN A 295 31.62 -13.60 -7.97
C ASN A 295 30.97 -12.48 -8.79
N GLY A 296 30.70 -11.34 -8.16
CA GLY A 296 30.09 -10.16 -8.79
C GLY A 296 28.58 -10.25 -8.98
N TRP A 297 27.87 -11.02 -8.16
CA TRP A 297 26.44 -11.35 -8.32
C TRP A 297 25.56 -10.58 -7.35
N ILE A 298 24.29 -10.40 -7.73
CA ILE A 298 23.26 -9.77 -6.90
C ILE A 298 21.99 -10.63 -6.93
N ALA A 299 21.52 -11.09 -5.76
CA ALA A 299 20.26 -11.80 -5.62
C ALA A 299 19.12 -10.82 -5.33
N VAL A 300 17.96 -11.00 -5.96
CA VAL A 300 16.79 -10.12 -5.81
C VAL A 300 15.53 -10.89 -5.40
N ALA A 301 14.57 -10.19 -4.80
CA ALA A 301 13.30 -10.75 -4.30
C ALA A 301 12.24 -10.95 -5.40
N GLN A 302 12.66 -11.34 -6.59
CA GLN A 302 11.79 -11.83 -7.66
C GLN A 302 12.60 -12.68 -8.66
N GLN A 303 11.91 -13.47 -9.47
CA GLN A 303 12.52 -14.11 -10.64
C GLN A 303 12.90 -13.05 -11.68
N VAL A 304 14.03 -13.24 -12.35
CA VAL A 304 14.54 -12.31 -13.37
C VAL A 304 14.93 -13.04 -14.65
N GLN A 305 14.86 -12.35 -15.79
CA GLN A 305 15.18 -12.96 -17.09
C GLN A 305 16.25 -12.19 -17.86
N ASN A 306 17.02 -12.91 -18.67
CA ASN A 306 17.95 -12.29 -19.62
C ASN A 306 17.19 -11.38 -20.60
N GLY A 307 17.70 -10.17 -20.82
CA GLY A 307 17.08 -9.14 -21.63
C GLY A 307 16.09 -8.25 -20.88
N GLU A 308 15.75 -8.59 -19.64
CA GLU A 308 14.93 -7.74 -18.77
C GLU A 308 15.71 -6.46 -18.40
N ARG A 309 14.95 -5.38 -18.20
CA ARG A 309 15.50 -4.08 -17.79
C ARG A 309 15.35 -3.90 -16.29
N MET A 310 16.37 -3.34 -15.65
CA MET A 310 16.33 -2.99 -14.23
C MET A 310 17.12 -1.70 -13.97
N MET A 311 16.87 -1.05 -12.84
CA MET A 311 17.71 0.04 -12.33
C MET A 311 17.89 -0.13 -10.82
N PHE A 312 18.98 0.38 -10.26
CA PHE A 312 19.07 0.48 -8.81
C PHE A 312 18.24 1.69 -8.36
N VAL A 313 17.67 1.60 -7.16
CA VAL A 313 16.91 2.71 -6.56
C VAL A 313 17.37 2.91 -5.13
N HIS A 314 17.32 4.15 -4.64
CA HIS A 314 17.56 4.46 -3.24
C HIS A 314 16.29 4.96 -2.57
N ARG A 315 16.29 4.88 -1.25
CA ARG A 315 15.24 5.37 -0.38
C ARG A 315 15.84 6.10 0.81
N ASP A 316 15.35 7.30 1.02
CA ASP A 316 15.59 8.13 2.20
C ASP A 316 14.34 8.99 2.47
N ASP A 317 14.25 9.61 3.64
CA ASP A 317 13.04 10.35 4.04
C ASP A 317 12.73 11.53 3.12
N GLU A 318 13.75 12.21 2.61
CA GLU A 318 13.57 13.29 1.63
C GLU A 318 12.99 12.76 0.32
N THR A 319 13.44 11.60 -0.15
CA THR A 319 12.90 10.93 -1.34
C THR A 319 11.44 10.55 -1.14
N VAL A 320 11.10 9.93 0.00
CA VAL A 320 9.72 9.54 0.32
C VAL A 320 8.82 10.77 0.41
N LYS A 321 9.26 11.83 1.10
CA LYS A 321 8.52 13.08 1.27
C LYS A 321 8.29 13.80 -0.05
N ALA A 322 9.33 13.93 -0.88
CA ALA A 322 9.24 14.60 -2.18
C ALA A 322 8.30 13.85 -3.13
N ASP A 323 8.43 12.52 -3.21
CA ASP A 323 7.59 11.71 -4.08
C ASP A 323 6.13 11.67 -3.61
N LEU A 324 5.88 11.54 -2.30
CA LEU A 324 4.53 11.62 -1.74
C LEU A 324 3.90 13.01 -2.00
N SER A 325 4.66 14.09 -1.78
CA SER A 325 4.19 15.46 -2.06
C SER A 325 3.76 15.61 -3.52
N ARG A 326 4.60 15.14 -4.45
CA ARG A 326 4.30 15.15 -5.88
C ARG A 326 3.04 14.35 -6.19
N ALA A 327 2.94 13.10 -5.72
CA ALA A 327 1.79 12.24 -5.94
C ALA A 327 0.47 12.88 -5.44
N LEU A 328 0.49 13.49 -4.25
CA LEU A 328 -0.68 14.15 -3.67
C LEU A 328 -1.10 15.41 -4.45
N LEU A 329 -0.12 16.19 -4.93
CA LEU A 329 -0.39 17.35 -5.78
C LEU A 329 -0.93 16.92 -7.16
N ASP A 330 -0.40 15.85 -7.73
CA ASP A 330 -0.82 15.32 -9.03
C ASP A 330 -2.27 14.83 -8.99
N ILE A 331 -2.66 14.05 -7.97
CA ILE A 331 -4.05 13.61 -7.82
C ILE A 331 -4.99 14.79 -7.59
N ARG A 332 -4.57 15.78 -6.79
CA ARG A 332 -5.35 17.00 -6.55
C ARG A 332 -5.60 17.75 -7.87
N GLN A 333 -4.57 17.94 -8.68
CA GLN A 333 -4.69 18.61 -9.98
C GLN A 333 -5.58 17.83 -10.95
N ARG A 334 -5.42 16.50 -11.04
CA ARG A 334 -6.26 15.65 -11.90
C ARG A 334 -7.73 15.72 -11.49
N VAL A 335 -8.04 15.60 -10.20
CA VAL A 335 -9.42 15.72 -9.69
C VAL A 335 -10.01 17.10 -10.02
N ILE A 336 -9.24 18.19 -9.88
CA ILE A 336 -9.70 19.53 -10.27
C ILE A 336 -9.96 19.62 -11.77
N ALA A 337 -9.10 19.02 -12.60
CA ALA A 337 -9.27 19.02 -14.04
C ALA A 337 -10.53 18.25 -14.47
N ASP A 338 -10.80 17.11 -13.84
CA ASP A 338 -11.92 16.23 -14.19
C ASP A 338 -13.26 16.74 -13.64
N GLN A 339 -13.27 17.31 -12.42
CA GLN A 339 -14.50 17.65 -11.67
C GLN A 339 -14.74 19.15 -11.51
N GLY A 340 -13.78 20.00 -11.92
CA GLY A 340 -13.81 21.46 -11.77
C GLY A 340 -13.58 21.97 -10.35
N LYS A 341 -13.46 21.09 -9.35
CA LYS A 341 -13.16 21.43 -7.95
C LYS A 341 -12.46 20.27 -7.24
N PHE A 342 -11.73 20.58 -6.18
CA PHE A 342 -11.20 19.58 -5.26
C PHE A 342 -12.07 19.52 -4.00
N ALA A 343 -12.91 18.48 -3.90
CA ALA A 343 -13.83 18.31 -2.77
C ALA A 343 -13.93 16.82 -2.35
N PRO A 344 -12.82 16.17 -2.00
CA PRO A 344 -12.84 14.76 -1.60
C PRO A 344 -13.75 14.56 -0.38
N ARG A 345 -14.47 13.44 -0.37
CA ARG A 345 -15.48 13.10 0.65
C ARG A 345 -14.96 12.13 1.69
N GLY A 346 -13.93 11.37 1.35
CA GLY A 346 -13.25 10.46 2.26
C GLY A 346 -12.06 9.82 1.58
N ALA A 347 -11.23 9.13 2.35
CA ALA A 347 -10.03 8.49 1.83
C ALA A 347 -9.71 7.17 2.52
N ILE A 348 -9.06 6.28 1.77
CA ILE A 348 -8.30 5.16 2.32
C ILE A 348 -6.83 5.39 1.98
N TYR A 349 -5.96 5.36 2.98
CA TYR A 349 -4.52 5.45 2.78
C TYR A 349 -3.85 4.14 3.20
N ILE A 350 -3.06 3.55 2.31
CA ILE A 350 -2.37 2.28 2.52
C ILE A 350 -0.89 2.56 2.32
N SER A 351 -0.09 2.44 3.36
CA SER A 351 1.35 2.72 3.31
C SER A 351 2.15 1.47 3.58
N CYS A 352 3.30 1.30 2.95
CA CYS A 352 4.15 0.15 3.23
C CYS A 352 4.63 0.14 4.68
N VAL A 353 4.70 -1.04 5.31
CA VAL A 353 5.33 -1.19 6.63
C VAL A 353 6.76 -0.65 6.65
N ALA A 354 7.51 -0.75 5.56
CA ALA A 354 8.87 -0.20 5.49
C ALA A 354 8.92 1.34 5.64
N ARG A 355 7.78 2.02 5.46
CA ARG A 355 7.62 3.48 5.56
C ARG A 355 7.20 3.96 6.95
N THR A 356 6.96 3.06 7.89
CA THR A 356 6.62 3.42 9.28
C THR A 356 7.72 4.21 9.98
N MET A 357 8.98 3.95 9.59
CA MET A 357 10.16 4.59 10.17
C MET A 357 10.50 5.93 9.51
N SER A 358 9.78 6.32 8.46
CA SER A 358 10.04 7.60 7.81
C SER A 358 9.52 8.73 8.67
N ASP A 359 10.44 9.35 9.38
CA ASP A 359 10.20 10.55 10.18
C ASP A 359 10.62 11.76 9.34
N PHE A 360 9.64 12.49 8.82
CA PHE A 360 9.88 13.70 8.02
C PHE A 360 10.38 14.89 8.87
N GLY A 361 10.87 14.61 10.08
CA GLY A 361 11.27 15.55 11.12
C GLY A 361 10.10 15.92 12.04
N ASP A 362 10.44 16.24 13.30
CA ASP A 362 9.58 16.53 14.47
C ASP A 362 8.37 17.47 14.25
N GLU A 363 8.24 18.13 13.09
CA GLU A 363 7.19 19.12 12.80
C GLU A 363 6.02 18.59 11.96
N THR A 364 6.11 17.39 11.37
CA THR A 364 5.02 16.79 10.59
C THR A 364 4.67 15.42 11.15
N ASN A 365 3.38 15.06 11.23
CA ASN A 365 2.91 13.72 11.64
C ASN A 365 3.25 12.65 10.57
N GLY A 366 4.51 12.59 10.15
CA GLY A 366 5.02 11.82 9.02
C GLY A 366 4.20 12.03 7.75
N GLU A 367 3.95 10.92 7.06
CA GLU A 367 3.14 10.89 5.84
C GLU A 367 1.73 11.44 6.03
N LEU A 368 1.10 11.14 7.17
CA LEU A 368 -0.29 11.53 7.40
C LEU A 368 -0.42 13.04 7.62
N GLY A 369 0.61 13.69 8.15
CA GLY A 369 0.69 15.15 8.19
C GLY A 369 0.67 15.75 6.77
N LEU A 370 1.49 15.21 5.87
CA LEU A 370 1.55 15.66 4.48
C LEU A 370 0.26 15.36 3.69
N VAL A 371 -0.34 14.19 3.91
CA VAL A 371 -1.65 13.84 3.35
C VAL A 371 -2.70 14.83 3.82
N GLN A 372 -2.76 15.14 5.13
CA GLN A 372 -3.70 16.12 5.68
C GLN A 372 -3.45 17.53 5.14
N GLU A 373 -2.20 17.93 4.94
CA GLU A 373 -1.84 19.25 4.39
C GLU A 373 -2.33 19.41 2.94
N VAL A 374 -2.09 18.41 2.09
CA VAL A 374 -2.39 18.51 0.64
C VAL A 374 -3.85 18.15 0.31
N ILE A 375 -4.39 17.13 0.97
CA ILE A 375 -5.75 16.61 0.70
C ILE A 375 -6.79 17.31 1.56
N GLY A 376 -6.43 17.71 2.78
CA GLY A 376 -7.29 18.39 3.73
C GLY A 376 -7.81 17.50 4.86
N ASP A 377 -8.60 18.11 5.73
CA ASP A 377 -9.16 17.48 6.92
C ASP A 377 -10.46 16.70 6.59
N ILE A 378 -10.29 15.57 5.90
CA ILE A 378 -11.39 14.68 5.48
C ILE A 378 -11.42 13.40 6.32
N PRO A 379 -12.55 12.66 6.33
CA PRO A 379 -12.59 11.30 6.86
C PRO A 379 -11.54 10.42 6.16
N LEU A 380 -10.58 9.90 6.92
CA LEU A 380 -9.52 9.04 6.39
C LEU A 380 -9.34 7.85 7.32
N VAL A 381 -9.19 6.67 6.71
CA VAL A 381 -8.78 5.42 7.37
C VAL A 381 -7.68 4.75 6.60
N GLY A 382 -6.99 3.80 7.22
CA GLY A 382 -5.88 3.15 6.56
C GLY A 382 -5.08 2.24 7.46
N PHE A 383 -4.10 1.58 6.85
CA PHE A 383 -3.18 0.69 7.55
C PHE A 383 -1.82 0.62 6.87
N TYR A 384 -0.85 0.09 7.63
CA TYR A 384 0.47 -0.22 7.08
C TYR A 384 0.47 -1.64 6.51
N ALA A 385 0.65 -1.77 5.20
CA ALA A 385 0.53 -3.01 4.46
C ALA A 385 1.88 -3.73 4.29
N ASN A 386 1.81 -5.05 4.05
CA ASN A 386 2.96 -5.86 3.61
C ASN A 386 2.93 -6.04 2.08
N GLY A 387 2.84 -4.93 1.37
CA GLY A 387 2.65 -4.88 -0.07
C GLY A 387 1.38 -4.11 -0.44
N GLU A 388 1.54 -3.14 -1.32
CA GLU A 388 0.46 -2.26 -1.75
C GLU A 388 0.00 -2.65 -3.14
N ILE A 389 -1.29 -2.53 -3.41
CA ILE A 389 -1.89 -2.95 -4.66
C ILE A 389 -2.35 -1.72 -5.42
N SER A 390 -1.94 -1.61 -6.68
CA SER A 390 -2.44 -0.59 -7.59
C SER A 390 -2.42 -1.12 -9.02
N ASN A 391 -3.51 -0.90 -9.75
CA ASN A 391 -3.71 -1.42 -11.09
C ASN A 391 -3.27 -2.89 -11.20
N HIS A 392 -3.83 -3.76 -10.36
CA HIS A 392 -3.59 -5.22 -10.30
C HIS A 392 -2.09 -5.63 -10.19
N ARG A 393 -1.23 -4.73 -9.72
CA ARG A 393 0.18 -5.01 -9.43
C ARG A 393 0.46 -4.85 -7.94
N LEU A 394 1.38 -5.67 -7.45
CA LEU A 394 1.89 -5.62 -6.08
C LEU A 394 3.20 -4.83 -6.03
N TYR A 395 3.12 -3.69 -5.36
CA TYR A 395 4.21 -2.77 -5.08
C TYR A 395 4.76 -3.02 -3.67
N GLY A 396 6.00 -2.57 -3.45
CA GLY A 396 6.60 -2.47 -2.13
C GLY A 396 7.27 -1.11 -2.00
N TYR A 397 7.42 -0.63 -0.76
CA TYR A 397 7.92 0.72 -0.44
C TYR A 397 7.01 1.85 -0.90
N THR A 398 5.75 1.56 -1.25
CA THR A 398 4.84 2.55 -1.80
C THR A 398 3.78 3.00 -0.80
N GLY A 399 3.11 4.10 -1.14
CA GLY A 399 1.95 4.63 -0.45
C GLY A 399 0.84 4.80 -1.47
N VAL A 400 -0.32 4.21 -1.22
CA VAL A 400 -1.48 4.23 -2.10
C VAL A 400 -2.59 5.02 -1.42
N LEU A 401 -3.02 6.08 -2.09
CA LEU A 401 -4.17 6.88 -1.65
C LEU A 401 -5.35 6.61 -2.57
N ILE A 402 -6.47 6.23 -1.97
CA ILE A 402 -7.78 6.05 -2.61
C ILE A 402 -8.67 7.20 -2.13
N LEU A 403 -9.09 8.09 -3.02
CA LEU A 403 -9.97 9.23 -2.72
C LEU A 403 -11.36 9.00 -3.26
N PHE A 404 -12.37 9.09 -2.39
CA PHE A 404 -13.77 9.17 -2.79
C PHE A 404 -14.14 10.62 -3.10
N ILE A 405 -14.73 10.88 -4.27
CA ILE A 405 -14.95 12.24 -4.81
C ILE A 405 -16.39 12.74 -4.65
#